data_AF-A0A444QZP4-F1
#
_entry.id   AF-A0A444QZP4-F1
#
_cell.length_a   1.000
_cell.length_b   1.000
_cell.length_c   1.000
_cell.angle_alpha   90.00
_cell.angle_beta   90.00
_cell.angle_gamma   90.00
#
_symmetry.space_group_name_H-M   'P 1'
#
loop_
_entity.id
_entity.type
_entity.pdbx_description
1 polymer ?
#
loop_
_entity_poly.entity_id
_entity_poly.type
_entity_poly.pdbx_seq_one_letter_code
_entity_poly.pdbx_strand_id
1 'polypeptide(L)'
;PDKPLYQGFINGHEPCGQIVAMGQGCRHFKEGDRVLVYHISGCGFCPNCRRGFPISCTGEGKAAYGWQRDGGHAEYLLAEEKDLILLPDALSYEDGAFISCGVGTAYEGILRGEVSGSDNVVVVGLGPVGMMAMMLAKGRGAKRIIGVDMLPERLAMAKQLGVMDHGYLATTEGLP
;
A
#
# COMPACT_ATOMS: atom_id res chain seq x y z
N PRO A 1 21.39 -14.85 0.68
CA PRO A 1 22.44 -13.84 0.40
C PRO A 1 22.71 -13.66 -1.10
N ASP A 2 22.79 -14.76 -1.88
CA ASP A 2 23.26 -14.69 -3.28
C ASP A 2 22.20 -15.09 -4.34
N LYS A 3 20.91 -14.99 -4.02
CA LYS A 3 19.88 -15.02 -5.06
C LYS A 3 19.60 -13.59 -5.49
N PRO A 4 19.87 -13.19 -6.74
CA PRO A 4 19.43 -11.89 -7.23
C PRO A 4 17.92 -11.79 -7.02
N LEU A 5 17.49 -10.73 -6.34
CA LEU A 5 16.08 -10.40 -6.21
C LEU A 5 15.56 -10.17 -7.65
N TYR A 6 14.38 -10.72 -7.98
CA TYR A 6 13.67 -10.49 -9.26
C TYR A 6 14.27 -11.16 -10.51
N GLN A 7 14.53 -12.47 -10.51
CA GLN A 7 14.84 -13.20 -11.75
C GLN A 7 13.58 -13.72 -12.45
N GLY A 8 13.45 -13.38 -13.74
CA GLY A 8 12.47 -13.98 -14.65
C GLY A 8 11.07 -13.36 -14.63
N PHE A 9 10.88 -12.23 -13.94
CA PHE A 9 9.59 -11.53 -13.86
C PHE A 9 9.74 -10.03 -14.11
N ILE A 10 8.72 -9.42 -14.70
CA ILE A 10 8.58 -7.97 -14.84
C ILE A 10 8.37 -7.35 -13.45
N ASN A 11 9.05 -6.25 -13.15
CA ASN A 11 8.94 -5.55 -11.87
C ASN A 11 7.64 -4.73 -11.73
N GLY A 12 7.43 -4.12 -10.56
CA GLY A 12 6.33 -3.19 -10.30
C GLY A 12 5.19 -3.82 -9.52
N HIS A 13 5.14 -3.54 -8.21
CA HIS A 13 4.15 -4.12 -7.30
C HIS A 13 3.04 -3.13 -6.95
N GLU A 14 2.90 -2.03 -7.67
CA GLU A 14 1.82 -1.05 -7.46
C GLU A 14 0.98 -0.86 -8.74
N PRO A 15 0.38 -1.92 -9.33
CA PRO A 15 -0.26 -1.81 -10.63
C PRO A 15 -1.66 -1.19 -10.52
N CYS A 16 -1.98 -0.29 -11.45
CA CYS A 16 -3.32 0.25 -11.62
C CYS A 16 -3.59 0.53 -13.10
N GLY A 17 -4.80 0.28 -13.58
CA GLY A 17 -5.13 0.41 -14.99
C GLY A 17 -6.57 0.05 -15.32
N GLN A 18 -6.82 -0.24 -16.59
CA GLN A 18 -8.13 -0.61 -17.12
C GLN A 18 -8.12 -2.07 -17.56
N ILE A 19 -9.23 -2.77 -17.33
CA ILE A 19 -9.43 -4.11 -17.85
C ILE A 19 -9.67 -4.03 -19.36
N VAL A 20 -8.79 -4.63 -20.15
CA VAL A 20 -8.89 -4.65 -21.63
C VAL A 20 -9.37 -5.98 -22.19
N ALA A 21 -9.30 -7.06 -21.41
CA ALA A 21 -9.75 -8.38 -21.79
C ALA A 21 -10.06 -9.22 -20.55
N MET A 22 -11.10 -10.05 -20.61
CA MET A 22 -11.52 -10.91 -19.50
C MET A 22 -11.18 -12.39 -19.73
N GLY A 23 -10.68 -13.05 -18.69
CA GLY A 23 -10.49 -14.49 -18.68
C GLY A 23 -11.80 -15.26 -18.53
N GLN A 24 -11.86 -16.49 -19.04
CA GLN A 24 -13.03 -17.35 -18.90
C GLN A 24 -13.39 -17.55 -17.42
N GLY A 25 -14.66 -17.37 -17.08
CA GLY A 25 -15.19 -17.63 -15.73
C GLY A 25 -15.08 -16.46 -14.74
N CYS A 26 -14.43 -15.35 -15.11
CA CYS A 26 -14.49 -14.10 -14.38
C CYS A 26 -15.90 -13.48 -14.47
N ARG A 27 -16.40 -12.90 -13.39
CA ARG A 27 -17.83 -12.50 -13.23
C ARG A 27 -18.05 -11.19 -12.47
N HIS A 28 -17.06 -10.71 -11.73
CA HIS A 28 -17.17 -9.57 -10.82
C HIS A 28 -16.87 -8.23 -11.49
N PHE A 29 -16.08 -8.26 -12.57
CA PHE A 29 -15.70 -7.07 -13.33
C PHE A 29 -16.04 -7.24 -14.81
N LYS A 30 -15.87 -6.17 -15.58
CA LYS A 30 -16.02 -6.15 -17.05
C LYS A 30 -14.90 -5.37 -17.71
N GLU A 31 -14.72 -5.60 -19.00
CA GLU A 31 -13.85 -4.78 -19.84
C GLU A 31 -14.26 -3.31 -19.74
N GLY A 32 -13.26 -2.43 -19.64
CA GLY A 32 -13.44 -1.00 -19.42
C GLY A 32 -13.44 -0.58 -17.94
N ASP A 33 -13.62 -1.50 -16.99
CA ASP A 33 -13.54 -1.14 -15.56
C ASP A 33 -12.13 -0.68 -15.19
N ARG A 34 -12.07 0.36 -14.36
CA ARG A 34 -10.83 0.89 -13.78
C ARG A 34 -10.55 0.13 -12.50
N VAL A 35 -9.35 -0.40 -12.36
CA VAL A 35 -8.97 -1.24 -11.23
C VAL A 35 -7.55 -0.95 -10.76
N LEU A 36 -7.34 -1.07 -9.45
CA LEU A 36 -6.02 -1.27 -8.88
C LEU A 36 -5.83 -2.76 -8.56
N VAL A 37 -4.59 -3.22 -8.56
CA VAL A 37 -4.25 -4.62 -8.29
C VAL A 37 -3.60 -4.72 -6.93
N TYR A 38 -4.22 -5.43 -5.99
CA TYR A 38 -3.57 -5.74 -4.73
C TYR A 38 -2.37 -6.66 -4.99
N HIS A 39 -1.21 -6.25 -4.51
CA HIS A 39 0.07 -6.76 -4.98
C HIS A 39 0.43 -8.17 -4.50
N ILE A 40 -0.41 -8.82 -3.68
CA ILE A 40 -0.21 -10.19 -3.19
C ILE A 40 -1.40 -11.07 -3.56
N SER A 41 -1.16 -12.00 -4.48
CA SER A 41 -2.08 -13.10 -4.78
C SER A 41 -1.90 -14.21 -3.74
N GLY A 42 -2.90 -14.39 -2.88
CA GLY A 42 -2.98 -15.51 -1.95
C GLY A 42 -3.78 -16.69 -2.53
N CYS A 43 -3.70 -17.87 -1.91
CA CYS A 43 -4.36 -19.08 -2.40
C CYS A 43 -5.90 -19.04 -2.35
N GLY A 44 -6.51 -18.07 -1.66
CA GLY A 44 -7.96 -17.91 -1.56
C GLY A 44 -8.66 -18.79 -0.51
N PHE A 45 -8.07 -19.93 -0.13
CA PHE A 45 -8.76 -20.94 0.70
C PHE A 45 -8.19 -21.14 2.12
N CYS A 46 -6.91 -20.78 2.36
CA CYS A 46 -6.32 -20.92 3.69
C CYS A 46 -7.00 -19.99 4.71
N PRO A 47 -6.90 -20.27 6.03
CA PRO A 47 -7.52 -19.42 7.06
C PRO A 47 -7.18 -17.93 6.95
N ASN A 48 -5.94 -17.59 6.56
CA ASN A 48 -5.53 -16.20 6.41
C ASN A 48 -6.17 -15.53 5.19
N CYS A 49 -6.22 -16.21 4.04
CA CYS A 49 -6.92 -15.69 2.86
C CYS A 49 -8.42 -15.49 3.11
N ARG A 50 -9.08 -16.45 3.77
CA ARG A 50 -10.51 -16.34 4.10
C ARG A 50 -10.84 -15.22 5.08
N ARG A 51 -9.84 -14.73 5.83
CA ARG A 51 -9.96 -13.58 6.73
C ARG A 51 -9.60 -12.25 6.05
N GLY A 52 -9.24 -12.26 4.76
CA GLY A 52 -8.81 -11.05 4.04
C GLY A 52 -7.32 -10.72 4.22
N PHE A 53 -6.49 -11.67 4.67
CA PHE A 53 -5.04 -11.49 4.84
C PHE A 53 -4.22 -12.35 3.86
N PRO A 54 -4.33 -12.14 2.54
CA PRO A 54 -3.52 -12.85 1.55
C PRO A 54 -2.00 -12.61 1.73
N ILE A 55 -1.59 -11.47 2.32
CA ILE A 55 -0.20 -11.21 2.71
C ILE A 55 0.38 -12.29 3.63
N SER A 56 -0.47 -12.87 4.48
CA SER A 56 -0.12 -13.95 5.41
C SER A 56 -0.54 -15.33 4.90
N CYS A 57 -0.80 -15.49 3.60
CA CYS A 57 -1.18 -16.78 3.02
C CYS A 57 -0.15 -17.87 3.35
N THR A 58 -0.65 -19.04 3.76
CA THR A 58 0.14 -20.25 4.05
C THR A 58 -0.11 -21.39 3.07
N GLY A 59 -1.05 -21.23 2.15
CA GLY A 59 -1.30 -22.20 1.08
C GLY A 59 -0.32 -22.07 -0.09
N GLU A 60 -0.30 -23.08 -0.93
CA GLU A 60 0.42 -23.07 -2.21
C GLU A 60 -0.15 -22.02 -3.17
N GLY A 61 0.69 -21.54 -4.09
CA GLY A 61 0.30 -20.54 -5.09
C GLY A 61 0.35 -19.08 -4.61
N LYS A 62 0.83 -18.80 -3.39
CA LYS A 62 1.12 -17.42 -2.96
C LYS A 62 2.19 -16.81 -3.86
N ALA A 63 1.88 -15.68 -4.50
CA ALA A 63 2.82 -14.93 -5.32
C ALA A 63 2.53 -13.43 -5.25
N ALA A 64 3.57 -12.61 -5.21
CA ALA A 64 3.44 -11.16 -5.30
C ALA A 64 3.75 -10.66 -6.71
N TYR A 65 2.91 -9.75 -7.21
CA TYR A 65 3.10 -9.04 -8.48
C TYR A 65 4.38 -8.21 -8.41
N GLY A 66 5.24 -8.33 -9.42
CA GLY A 66 6.54 -7.69 -9.42
C GLY A 66 7.60 -8.43 -8.60
N TRP A 67 7.35 -9.67 -8.15
CA TRP A 67 8.35 -10.48 -7.44
C TRP A 67 8.34 -11.97 -7.81
N GLN A 68 7.26 -12.71 -7.52
CA GLN A 68 7.12 -14.14 -7.89
C GLN A 68 6.23 -14.35 -9.13
N ARG A 69 5.70 -13.26 -9.67
CA ARG A 69 4.97 -13.18 -10.95
C ARG A 69 5.18 -11.78 -11.54
N ASP A 70 4.87 -11.63 -12.81
CA ASP A 70 4.99 -10.34 -13.50
C ASP A 70 4.23 -9.22 -12.81
N GLY A 71 4.79 -8.02 -12.84
CA GLY A 71 4.27 -6.80 -12.24
C GLY A 71 3.87 -5.74 -13.27
N GLY A 72 3.54 -4.56 -12.76
CA GLY A 72 2.98 -3.44 -13.53
C GLY A 72 3.97 -2.59 -14.33
N HIS A 73 5.28 -2.88 -14.33
CA HIS A 73 6.23 -2.16 -15.19
C HIS A 73 6.20 -2.67 -16.65
N ALA A 74 4.98 -2.81 -17.19
CA ALA A 74 4.69 -3.21 -18.57
C ALA A 74 3.34 -2.62 -19.00
N GLU A 75 3.09 -2.60 -20.30
CA GLU A 75 1.85 -2.05 -20.88
C GLU A 75 0.61 -2.91 -20.54
N TYR A 76 0.82 -4.21 -20.29
CA TYR A 76 -0.23 -5.16 -19.94
C TYR A 76 0.23 -6.06 -18.80
N LEU A 77 -0.70 -6.43 -17.92
CA LEU A 77 -0.48 -7.32 -16.80
C LEU A 77 -1.58 -8.37 -16.72
N LEU A 78 -1.20 -9.64 -16.60
CA LEU A 78 -2.12 -10.72 -16.26
C LEU A 78 -2.38 -10.75 -14.74
N ALA A 79 -3.52 -10.22 -14.33
CA ALA A 79 -3.98 -10.22 -12.94
C ALA A 79 -5.16 -11.18 -12.73
N GLU A 80 -5.25 -11.74 -11.52
CA GLU A 80 -6.40 -12.57 -11.13
C GLU A 80 -7.54 -11.70 -10.62
N GLU A 81 -8.78 -12.04 -10.99
CA GLU A 81 -9.99 -11.27 -10.63
C GLU A 81 -10.10 -10.99 -9.13
N LYS A 82 -9.69 -11.94 -8.28
CA LYS A 82 -9.73 -11.83 -6.82
C LYS A 82 -8.75 -10.80 -6.23
N ASP A 83 -7.73 -10.41 -6.99
CA ASP A 83 -6.73 -9.44 -6.56
C ASP A 83 -7.10 -8.02 -7.04
N LEU A 84 -8.14 -7.88 -7.87
CA LEU A 84 -8.61 -6.60 -8.39
C LEU A 84 -9.49 -5.87 -7.37
N ILE A 85 -9.32 -4.56 -7.31
CA ILE A 85 -10.15 -3.66 -6.52
C ILE A 85 -10.62 -2.55 -7.47
N LEU A 86 -11.93 -2.29 -7.50
CA LEU A 86 -12.51 -1.24 -8.33
C LEU A 86 -11.92 0.12 -7.93
N LEU A 87 -11.41 0.86 -8.91
CA LEU A 87 -10.95 2.24 -8.73
C LEU A 87 -12.12 3.20 -9.00
N PRO A 88 -12.59 3.96 -8.00
CA PRO A 88 -13.64 4.96 -8.20
C PRO A 88 -13.26 6.02 -9.23
N ASP A 89 -14.24 6.52 -9.99
CA ASP A 89 -14.02 7.50 -11.06
C ASP A 89 -13.33 8.79 -10.58
N ALA A 90 -13.57 9.18 -9.33
CA ALA A 90 -12.98 10.35 -8.71
C ALA A 90 -11.46 10.24 -8.46
N LEU A 91 -10.89 9.03 -8.49
CA LEU A 91 -9.45 8.80 -8.25
C LEU A 91 -8.70 8.66 -9.57
N SER A 92 -7.48 9.17 -9.62
CA SER A 92 -6.55 8.95 -10.74
C SER A 92 -5.93 7.54 -10.70
N TYR A 93 -5.27 7.12 -11.79
CA TYR A 93 -4.55 5.85 -11.78
C TYR A 93 -3.33 5.89 -10.86
N GLU A 94 -2.71 7.05 -10.72
CA GLU A 94 -1.62 7.31 -9.79
C GLU A 94 -2.08 7.15 -8.34
N ASP A 95 -3.28 7.65 -8.00
CA ASP A 95 -3.90 7.41 -6.70
C ASP A 95 -4.11 5.90 -6.46
N GLY A 96 -4.66 5.20 -7.45
CA GLY A 96 -4.90 3.75 -7.38
C GLY A 96 -3.61 2.94 -7.19
N ALA A 97 -2.55 3.30 -7.92
CA ALA A 97 -1.24 2.68 -7.80
C ALA A 97 -0.71 2.85 -6.36
N PHE A 98 -0.71 4.06 -5.82
CA PHE A 98 -0.24 4.28 -4.45
C PHE A 98 -1.16 3.62 -3.40
N ILE A 99 -2.48 3.54 -3.65
CA ILE A 99 -3.42 2.86 -2.77
C ILE A 99 -3.13 1.35 -2.67
N SER A 100 -2.70 0.73 -3.76
CA SER A 100 -2.47 -0.72 -3.85
C SER A 100 -1.38 -1.25 -2.89
N CYS A 101 -0.50 -0.38 -2.39
CA CYS A 101 0.53 -0.73 -1.42
C CYS A 101 0.70 0.35 -0.34
N GLY A 102 1.16 1.54 -0.70
CA GLY A 102 1.53 2.58 0.26
C GLY A 102 0.38 3.00 1.20
N VAL A 103 -0.78 3.34 0.65
CA VAL A 103 -1.96 3.70 1.48
C VAL A 103 -2.50 2.49 2.22
N GLY A 104 -2.65 1.34 1.55
CA GLY A 104 -3.14 0.12 2.18
C GLY A 104 -2.29 -0.31 3.37
N THR A 105 -0.97 -0.21 3.26
CA THR A 105 -0.02 -0.52 4.35
C THR A 105 -0.19 0.44 5.52
N ALA A 106 -0.25 1.74 5.26
CA ALA A 106 -0.48 2.74 6.30
C ALA A 106 -1.84 2.53 6.99
N TYR A 107 -2.90 2.28 6.20
CA TYR A 107 -4.25 2.07 6.70
C TYR A 107 -4.36 0.85 7.61
N GLU A 108 -3.76 -0.28 7.23
CA GLU A 108 -3.72 -1.46 8.07
C GLU A 108 -2.98 -1.19 9.40
N GLY A 109 -1.89 -0.43 9.37
CA GLY A 109 -1.19 -0.02 10.60
C GLY A 109 -2.08 0.82 11.53
N ILE A 110 -2.82 1.77 10.96
CA ILE A 110 -3.76 2.62 11.69
C ILE A 110 -4.92 1.81 12.29
N LEU A 111 -5.47 0.83 11.54
CA LEU A 111 -6.53 -0.04 12.05
C LEU A 111 -6.03 -0.96 13.16
N ARG A 112 -4.86 -1.57 13.00
CA ARG A 112 -4.25 -2.44 14.03
C ARG A 112 -3.89 -1.69 15.31
N GLY A 113 -3.51 -0.42 15.18
CA GLY A 113 -3.28 0.46 16.32
C GLY A 113 -4.58 0.97 16.96
N GLU A 114 -5.74 0.62 16.40
CA GLU A 114 -7.07 1.06 16.84
C GLU A 114 -7.17 2.59 17.01
N VAL A 115 -6.43 3.33 16.19
CA VAL A 115 -6.23 4.77 16.37
C VAL A 115 -7.57 5.50 16.41
N SER A 116 -7.71 6.36 17.41
CA SER A 116 -8.92 7.12 17.69
C SER A 116 -8.58 8.50 18.25
N GLY A 117 -9.62 9.30 18.53
CA GLY A 117 -9.46 10.63 19.12
C GLY A 117 -8.95 10.68 20.55
N SER A 118 -8.76 9.52 21.23
CA SER A 118 -8.05 9.50 22.51
C SER A 118 -6.53 9.47 22.36
N ASP A 119 -6.02 9.18 21.16
CA ASP A 119 -4.64 8.73 20.99
C ASP A 119 -3.72 9.85 20.51
N ASN A 120 -2.44 9.75 20.90
CA ASN A 120 -1.37 10.52 20.30
C ASN A 120 -0.55 9.54 19.45
N VAL A 121 -0.31 9.90 18.18
CA VAL A 121 0.37 9.04 17.21
C VAL A 121 1.75 9.60 16.92
N VAL A 122 2.78 8.76 17.03
CA VAL A 122 4.14 9.08 16.59
C VAL A 122 4.42 8.30 15.30
N VAL A 123 4.84 9.01 14.24
CA VAL A 123 5.23 8.40 12.97
C VAL A 123 6.71 8.65 12.75
N VAL A 124 7.48 7.55 12.67
CA VAL A 124 8.92 7.58 12.40
C VAL A 124 9.16 7.21 10.95
N GLY A 125 9.79 8.11 10.20
CA GLY A 125 9.95 8.05 8.76
C GLY A 125 8.75 8.66 8.03
N LEU A 126 8.94 9.85 7.47
CA LEU A 126 7.94 10.66 6.77
C LEU A 126 8.09 10.56 5.24
N GLY A 127 8.40 9.37 4.76
CA GLY A 127 8.24 9.01 3.34
C GLY A 127 6.77 8.85 2.95
N PRO A 128 6.46 8.33 1.75
CA PRO A 128 5.08 8.21 1.27
C PRO A 128 4.14 7.48 2.24
N VAL A 129 4.54 6.31 2.75
CA VAL A 129 3.75 5.52 3.70
C VAL A 129 3.54 6.27 5.02
N GLY A 130 4.59 6.91 5.56
CA GLY A 130 4.52 7.66 6.81
C GLY A 130 3.65 8.92 6.71
N MET A 131 3.76 9.65 5.60
CA MET A 131 2.85 10.76 5.27
C MET A 131 1.39 10.29 5.27
N MET A 132 1.13 9.16 4.62
CA MET A 132 -0.21 8.60 4.59
C MET A 132 -0.69 8.12 5.96
N ALA A 133 0.21 7.54 6.79
CA ALA A 133 -0.13 7.17 8.16
C ALA A 133 -0.54 8.39 9.00
N MET A 134 0.16 9.52 8.87
CA MET A 134 -0.22 10.78 9.53
C MET A 134 -1.58 11.29 9.03
N MET A 135 -1.79 11.32 7.72
CA MET A 135 -3.07 11.73 7.13
C MET A 135 -4.23 10.86 7.61
N LEU A 136 -4.05 9.54 7.66
CA LEU A 136 -5.07 8.59 8.12
C LEU A 136 -5.30 8.68 9.63
N ALA A 137 -4.25 8.83 10.43
CA ALA A 137 -4.36 9.08 11.87
C ALA A 137 -5.20 10.34 12.13
N LYS A 138 -4.92 11.42 11.39
CA LYS A 138 -5.70 12.67 11.45
C LYS A 138 -7.15 12.45 11.03
N GLY A 139 -7.37 11.71 9.95
CA GLY A 139 -8.71 11.33 9.49
C GLY A 139 -9.51 10.49 10.49
N ARG A 140 -8.84 9.68 11.33
CA ARG A 140 -9.44 8.98 12.46
C ARG A 140 -9.62 9.83 13.72
N GLY A 141 -9.23 11.10 13.65
CA GLY A 141 -9.42 12.07 14.72
C GLY A 141 -8.36 12.03 15.81
N ALA A 142 -7.20 11.40 15.58
CA ALA A 142 -6.10 11.35 16.54
C ALA A 142 -5.84 12.71 17.19
N LYS A 143 -5.72 12.73 18.52
CA LYS A 143 -5.63 13.97 19.30
C LYS A 143 -4.39 14.76 18.98
N ARG A 144 -3.27 14.07 18.77
CA ARG A 144 -1.98 14.67 18.40
C ARG A 144 -1.21 13.74 17.48
N ILE A 145 -0.50 14.32 16.52
CA ILE A 145 0.34 13.62 15.56
C ILE A 145 1.73 14.22 15.58
N ILE A 146 2.72 13.37 15.84
CA ILE A 146 4.13 13.74 15.94
C ILE A 146 4.88 13.03 14.82
N GLY A 147 5.49 13.81 13.93
CA GLY A 147 6.33 13.30 12.85
C GLY A 147 7.81 13.32 13.22
N VAL A 148 8.55 12.28 12.84
CA VAL A 148 10.00 12.18 13.03
C VAL A 148 10.66 11.72 11.73
N ASP A 149 11.60 12.49 11.20
CA ASP A 149 12.42 12.10 10.04
C ASP A 149 13.84 12.66 10.17
N MET A 150 14.79 12.09 9.44
CA MET A 150 16.16 12.60 9.32
C MET A 150 16.28 13.69 8.24
N LEU A 151 15.31 13.80 7.34
CA LEU A 151 15.30 14.72 6.21
C LEU A 151 14.43 15.96 6.51
N PRO A 152 15.01 17.16 6.63
CA PRO A 152 14.26 18.39 6.92
C PRO A 152 13.14 18.69 5.91
N GLU A 153 13.34 18.35 4.63
CA GLU A 153 12.37 18.56 3.56
C GLU A 153 11.09 17.74 3.75
N ARG A 154 11.17 16.54 4.34
CA ARG A 154 10.00 15.72 4.64
C ARG A 154 9.19 16.29 5.79
N LEU A 155 9.87 16.81 6.81
CA LEU A 155 9.21 17.54 7.91
C LEU A 155 8.53 18.82 7.38
N ALA A 156 9.19 19.55 6.48
CA ALA A 156 8.61 20.73 5.85
C ALA A 156 7.36 20.39 5.04
N MET A 157 7.39 19.32 4.24
CA MET A 157 6.23 18.83 3.49
C MET A 157 5.08 18.42 4.42
N ALA A 158 5.36 17.69 5.50
CA ALA A 158 4.33 17.26 6.46
C ALA A 158 3.65 18.46 7.13
N LYS A 159 4.43 19.51 7.44
CA LYS A 159 3.93 20.77 7.98
C LYS A 159 3.08 21.52 6.96
N GLN A 160 3.52 21.59 5.70
CA GLN A 160 2.77 22.23 4.62
C GLN A 160 1.41 21.55 4.37
N LEU A 161 1.38 20.21 4.40
CA LEU A 161 0.15 19.43 4.29
C LEU A 161 -0.74 19.53 5.54
N GLY A 162 -0.22 20.07 6.65
CA GLY A 162 -0.94 20.19 7.91
C GLY A 162 -1.28 18.85 8.54
N VAL A 163 -0.48 17.81 8.32
CA VAL A 163 -0.78 16.42 8.73
C VAL A 163 -0.15 16.04 10.07
N MET A 164 0.65 16.93 10.66
CA MET A 164 1.25 16.76 11.98
C MET A 164 1.16 18.04 12.82
N ASP A 165 1.14 17.88 14.15
CA ASP A 165 1.17 18.99 15.11
C ASP A 165 2.60 19.36 15.49
N HIS A 166 3.49 18.37 15.57
CA HIS A 166 4.91 18.55 15.90
C HIS A 166 5.79 17.71 14.98
N GLY A 167 6.93 18.26 14.59
CA GLY A 167 7.94 17.58 13.79
C GLY A 167 9.30 17.61 14.48
N TYR A 168 10.00 16.48 14.54
CA TYR A 168 11.34 16.36 15.10
C TYR A 168 12.33 15.87 14.05
N LEU A 169 13.44 16.60 13.92
CA LEU A 169 14.56 16.16 13.12
C LEU A 169 15.36 15.13 13.92
N ALA A 170 15.38 13.90 13.43
CA ALA A 170 16.19 12.84 14.02
C ALA A 170 17.65 13.02 13.61
N THR A 171 18.55 13.00 14.59
CA THR A 171 20.00 13.05 14.37
C THR A 171 20.65 11.81 14.96
N THR A 172 21.83 11.46 14.44
CA THR A 172 22.71 10.45 15.06
C THR A 172 23.64 11.05 16.10
N GLU A 173 23.59 12.37 16.30
CA GLU A 173 24.38 13.09 17.28
C GLU A 173 24.05 12.58 18.70
N GLY A 174 25.06 12.08 19.41
CA GLY A 174 24.91 11.53 20.76
C GLY A 174 24.48 10.07 20.84
N LEU A 175 24.33 9.36 19.71
CA LEU A 175 24.23 7.89 19.71
C LEU A 175 25.62 7.27 19.97
N PRO A 176 25.69 6.14 20.69
CA PRO A 176 26.95 5.46 21.00
C PRO A 176 27.66 4.90 19.77
#